data_AF-A0A383CYH7-F1
#
_entry.id   AF-A0A383CYH7-F1
#
_cell.length_a   1.000
_cell.length_b   1.000
_cell.length_c   1.000
_cell.angle_alpha   90.00
_cell.angle_beta   90.00
_cell.angle_gamma   90.00
#
_symmetry.space_group_name_H-M   'P 1'
#
loop_
_entity.id
_entity.type
_entity.pdbx_description
1 polymer ?
#
loop_
_entity_poly.entity_id
_entity_poly.type
_entity_poly.pdbx_seq_one_letter_code
_entity_poly.pdbx_strand_id
1 'polypeptide(L)' 'MKKIYCSLGLMSGTSADGVDASIINSDGDKEYEVMLNKYFKYNQKTYENIHSLKGKINSSKDLKIFSKEIMSLE' A
#
# COMPACT_ATOMS: atom_id res chain seq x y z
N MET A 1 -10.69 -14.30 29.84
CA MET A 1 -11.04 -13.27 28.84
C MET A 1 -10.34 -13.59 27.55
N LYS A 2 -11.08 -13.66 26.44
CA LYS A 2 -10.49 -13.76 25.10
C LYS A 2 -9.83 -12.41 24.78
N LYS A 3 -8.59 -12.41 24.29
CA LYS A 3 -7.94 -11.18 23.85
C LYS A 3 -8.53 -10.78 22.50
N ILE A 4 -8.92 -9.53 22.36
CA ILE A 4 -9.33 -8.94 21.07
C ILE A 4 -8.27 -7.91 20.69
N TYR A 5 -7.71 -8.06 19.50
CA TYR A 5 -6.74 -7.18 18.90
C TYR A 5 -7.44 -6.27 17.92
N CYS A 6 -7.28 -4.95 18.10
CA CYS A 6 -7.65 -3.98 17.09
C CYS A 6 -6.40 -3.70 16.22
N SER A 7 -6.52 -3.96 14.93
CA SER A 7 -5.41 -3.89 13.97
C SER A 7 -5.75 -2.97 12.81
N LEU A 8 -4.75 -2.23 12.33
CA LEU A 8 -4.82 -1.41 11.11
C LEU A 8 -4.15 -2.18 9.97
N GLY A 9 -4.92 -2.55 8.95
CA GLY A 9 -4.44 -3.11 7.70
C GLY A 9 -4.28 -2.02 6.65
N LEU A 10 -3.12 -1.93 6.01
CA LEU A 10 -2.85 -1.04 4.88
C LEU A 10 -2.36 -1.86 3.70
N MET A 11 -2.95 -1.66 2.52
CA MET A 11 -2.55 -2.33 1.29
C MET A 11 -2.59 -1.35 0.12
N SER A 12 -1.53 -1.32 -0.70
CA SER A 12 -1.51 -0.63 -1.99
C SER A 12 -1.34 -1.69 -3.08
N GLY A 13 -2.32 -1.80 -3.97
CA GLY A 13 -2.28 -2.73 -5.10
C GLY A 13 -1.18 -2.39 -6.11
N THR A 14 -0.90 -3.32 -7.04
CA THR A 14 0.06 -3.13 -8.15
C THR A 14 -0.42 -2.14 -9.21
N SER A 15 -1.69 -1.73 -9.14
CA SER A 15 -2.28 -0.59 -9.83
C SER A 15 -1.72 0.74 -9.35
N ALA A 16 -1.17 0.81 -8.12
CA ALA A 16 -0.56 2.01 -7.53
C ALA A 16 -1.43 3.28 -7.65
N ASP A 17 -2.74 3.12 -7.42
CA ASP A 17 -3.77 4.16 -7.54
C ASP A 17 -4.24 4.72 -6.19
N GLY A 18 -4.00 3.98 -5.11
CA GLY A 18 -4.30 4.40 -3.75
C GLY A 18 -3.92 3.37 -2.70
N VAL A 19 -4.40 3.60 -1.48
CA VAL A 19 -4.24 2.70 -0.33
C VAL A 19 -5.62 2.27 0.14
N ASP A 20 -5.83 0.97 0.23
CA ASP A 20 -6.90 0.39 1.02
C ASP A 20 -6.48 0.36 2.49
N ALA A 21 -7.29 0.97 3.35
CA ALA A 21 -7.08 0.98 4.78
C ALA A 21 -8.27 0.35 5.48
N SER A 22 -8.00 -0.61 6.35
CA SER A 22 -9.02 -1.27 7.16
C SER A 22 -8.66 -1.30 8.63
N ILE A 23 -9.65 -1.17 9.50
CA ILE A 23 -9.53 -1.43 10.93
C ILE A 23 -10.30 -2.69 11.20
N ILE A 24 -9.64 -3.68 11.78
CA ILE A 24 -10.23 -4.98 12.11
C ILE A 24 -10.10 -5.24 13.60
N ASN A 25 -11.07 -5.98 14.14
CA ASN A 25 -10.92 -6.69 15.40
C ASN A 25 -10.69 -8.17 15.11
N SER A 26 -9.77 -8.80 15.82
CA SER A 26 -9.57 -10.25 15.74
C SER A 26 -9.19 -10.83 17.09
N ASP A 27 -9.55 -12.08 17.32
CA ASP A 27 -9.02 -12.86 18.45
C ASP A 27 -7.60 -13.39 18.21
N GLY A 28 -7.06 -13.18 17.00
CA GLY A 28 -5.75 -13.67 16.57
C GLY A 28 -5.73 -15.16 16.19
N ASP A 29 -6.89 -15.81 16.06
CA ASP A 29 -7.00 -17.24 15.69
C ASP A 29 -8.08 -17.47 14.61
N LYS A 30 -9.37 -17.35 14.97
CA LYS A 30 -10.49 -17.75 14.10
C LYS A 30 -11.52 -16.66 13.86
N GLU A 31 -11.66 -15.72 14.79
CA GLU A 31 -12.65 -14.66 14.70
C GLU A 31 -11.99 -13.39 14.15
N TYR A 32 -12.64 -12.82 13.14
CA TYR A 32 -12.29 -11.50 12.62
C TYR A 32 -13.57 -10.71 12.31
N GLU A 33 -13.50 -9.41 12.53
CA GLU A 33 -14.56 -8.45 12.24
C GLU A 33 -13.93 -7.20 11.61
N VAL A 34 -14.50 -6.71 10.53
CA VAL A 34 -14.07 -5.45 9.89
C VAL A 34 -14.89 -4.30 10.46
N MET A 35 -14.23 -3.40 11.18
CA MET A 35 -14.87 -2.20 11.74
C MET A 35 -14.94 -1.06 10.72
N LEU A 36 -13.88 -0.91 9.93
CA LEU A 36 -13.75 0.13 8.92
C LEU A 36 -13.01 -0.45 7.72
N ASN A 37 -13.48 -0.13 6.52
CA ASN A 37 -12.75 -0.36 5.29
C ASN A 37 -12.93 0.85 4.39
N LYS A 38 -11.84 1.46 3.96
CA LYS A 38 -11.86 2.68 3.16
C LYS A 38 -10.69 2.72 2.18
N TYR A 39 -11.01 3.10 0.96
CA TYR A 39 -10.03 3.38 -0.07
C TYR A 39 -9.62 4.86 -0.05
N PHE A 40 -8.32 5.12 -0.10
CA PHE A 40 -7.71 6.43 -0.16
C PHE A 40 -6.93 6.56 -1.48
N LYS A 41 -7.54 7.21 -2.46
CA LYS A 41 -6.90 7.48 -3.75
C LYS A 41 -5.69 8.39 -3.58
N TYR A 42 -4.60 8.09 -4.29
CA TYR A 42 -3.48 9.01 -4.37
C TYR A 42 -3.88 10.30 -5.10
N ASN A 43 -3.19 11.39 -4.75
CA ASN A 43 -3.28 12.60 -5.55
C ASN A 43 -2.69 12.34 -6.96
N GLN A 44 -3.11 13.14 -7.93
CA GLN A 44 -2.73 12.97 -9.33
C GLN A 44 -1.21 12.97 -9.54
N LYS A 45 -0.48 13.83 -8.82
CA LYS A 45 0.99 13.94 -8.93
C LYS A 45 1.70 12.66 -8.46
N THR A 46 1.28 12.11 -7.32
CA THR A 46 1.82 10.85 -6.79
C THR A 46 1.52 9.68 -7.74
N TYR A 47 0.29 9.61 -8.24
CA TYR A 47 -0.11 8.60 -9.23
C TYR A 47 0.77 8.65 -10.50
N GLU A 48 0.93 9.83 -11.08
CA GLU A 48 1.73 10.05 -12.29
C GLU A 48 3.21 9.74 -12.07
N ASN A 49 3.78 10.16 -10.93
CA ASN A 49 5.18 9.90 -10.62
C ASN A 49 5.47 8.39 -10.52
N ILE A 50 4.62 7.64 -9.82
CA ILE A 50 4.78 6.19 -9.68
C ILE A 50 4.64 5.49 -11.04
N HIS A 51 3.64 5.87 -11.84
CA HIS A 51 3.42 5.27 -13.16
C HIS A 51 4.53 5.60 -14.15
N SER A 52 5.04 6.84 -14.11
CA SER A 52 6.19 7.25 -14.92
C SER A 52 7.43 6.44 -14.56
N LEU A 53 7.74 6.32 -13.26
CA LEU A 53 8.89 5.55 -12.79
C LEU A 53 8.76 4.07 -13.13
N LYS A 54 7.58 3.48 -12.94
CA LYS A 54 7.28 2.10 -13.34
C LYS A 54 7.51 1.88 -14.84
N GLY A 55 7.11 2.83 -15.69
CA GLY A 55 7.35 2.76 -17.14
C GLY A 55 8.82 2.80 -17.54
N LYS A 56 9.68 3.42 -16.72
CA LYS A 56 11.14 3.48 -16.96
C LYS A 56 11.85 2.19 -16.57
N ILE A 57 11.33 1.44 -15.60
CA ILE A 57 11.95 0.23 -15.05
C ILE A 57 11.51 -0.99 -15.87
N ASN A 58 12.38 -1.50 -16.74
CA ASN A 58 12.11 -2.68 -17.57
C ASN A 58 13.04 -3.85 -17.24
N SER A 59 14.07 -3.60 -16.43
CA SER A 59 15.06 -4.58 -16.01
C SER A 59 15.56 -4.32 -14.58
N SER A 60 16.22 -5.32 -13.99
CA SER A 60 16.84 -5.18 -12.66
C SER A 60 17.97 -4.15 -12.62
N LYS A 61 18.58 -3.81 -13.77
CA LYS A 61 19.60 -2.75 -13.85
C LYS A 61 18.98 -1.36 -13.68
N ASP A 62 17.76 -1.17 -14.19
CA ASP A 62 17.04 0.10 -14.12
C ASP A 62 16.73 0.48 -12.68
N LEU A 63 16.51 -0.51 -11.79
CA LEU A 63 16.36 -0.27 -10.34
C LEU A 63 17.58 0.44 -9.73
N LYS A 64 18.79 0.12 -10.20
CA LYS A 64 20.02 0.79 -9.74
C LYS A 64 20.15 2.19 -10.33
N ILE A 65 19.83 2.35 -11.62
CA ILE A 65 19.88 3.63 -12.34
C ILE A 65 18.90 4.63 -11.72
N PHE A 66 17.66 4.20 -11.46
CA PHE A 66 16.59 5.03 -10.92
C PHE A 66 16.45 4.97 -9.39
N SER A 67 17.45 4.43 -8.68
CA SER A 67 17.43 4.29 -7.21
C SER A 67 17.08 5.57 -6.46
N LYS A 68 17.59 6.72 -6.91
CA LYS A 68 17.27 8.03 -6.34
C LYS A 68 15.81 8.44 -6.55
N GLU A 69 15.24 8.16 -7.72
CA GLU A 69 13.83 8.45 -8.01
C GLU A 69 12.91 7.52 -7.21
N ILE A 70 13.27 6.24 -7.07
CA ILE A 70 12.57 5.26 -6.23
C ILE A 70 12.53 5.74 -4.78
N MET A 71 13.69 6.07 -4.20
CA MET A 71 13.78 6.56 -2.81
C MET A 71 13.03 7.87 -2.56
N SER A 72 12.74 8.66 -3.60
CA SER A 72 11.97 9.90 -3.45
C SER A 72 10.46 9.66 -3.39
N LEU A 73 9.99 8.46 -3.72
CA LEU A 73 8.57 8.07 -3.70
C LEU A 73 8.21 7.14 -2.54
N GLU A 74 9.20 6.57 -1.86
CA GLU A 74 9.09 5.80 -0.61
C GLU A 74 9.07 6.72 0.62
#